data_AF-T1CB10-F1
#
_entry.id   AF-T1CB10-F1
#
_cell.length_a   1.000
_cell.length_b   1.000
_cell.length_c   1.000
_cell.angle_alpha   90.00
_cell.angle_beta   90.00
_cell.angle_gamma   90.00
#
_symmetry.space_group_name_H-M   'P 1'
#
loop_
_entity.id
_entity.type
_entity.pdbx_description
1 polymer ?
#
loop_
_entity_poly.entity_id
_entity_poly.type
_entity_poly.pdbx_seq_one_letter_code
_entity_poly.pdbx_strand_id
1 'polypeptide(L)'
;AERPRYIITSDFARFRLTDLRSNTTHECTLAQLAKRADWFSFLLEDEPAEIAEESKIDRKAAYQVSRLHQALLDARFIGHDLEVFMTRLLFCFFADATGIFGENRQFTRLVQRSRADGKDLGALLTQLFQVLDQPRRAPADAGRRPGRVRVHQRQPVRRAGAHPRLRP
;
A
#
# COMPACT_ATOMS: atom_id res chain seq x y z
N ALA A 1 -8.61 -0.55 -16.36
CA ALA A 1 -9.74 0.36 -16.53
C ALA A 1 -10.75 0.05 -15.44
N GLU A 2 -11.10 1.04 -14.64
CA GLU A 2 -12.14 0.91 -13.61
C GLU A 2 -13.51 0.79 -14.31
N ARG A 3 -14.30 -0.21 -13.92
CA ARG A 3 -15.64 -0.47 -14.50
C ARG A 3 -16.69 -0.14 -13.44
N PRO A 4 -17.75 0.63 -13.77
CA PRO A 4 -18.82 0.89 -12.83
C PRO A 4 -19.50 -0.42 -12.42
N ARG A 5 -19.92 -0.53 -11.16
CA ARG A 5 -20.71 -1.67 -10.67
C ARG A 5 -22.19 -1.50 -10.98
N TYR A 6 -22.73 -0.29 -10.78
CA TYR A 6 -24.16 -0.02 -10.94
C TYR A 6 -24.42 0.88 -12.15
N ILE A 7 -25.51 0.60 -12.88
CA ILE A 7 -26.07 1.48 -13.90
C ILE A 7 -27.50 1.86 -13.47
N ILE A 8 -27.78 3.17 -13.43
CA ILE A 8 -29.13 3.69 -13.21
C ILE A 8 -29.61 4.34 -14.50
N THR A 9 -30.81 3.99 -14.96
CA THR A 9 -31.49 4.63 -16.10
C THR A 9 -32.91 5.01 -15.73
N SER A 10 -33.41 6.14 -16.24
CA SER A 10 -34.77 6.61 -15.97
C SER A 10 -35.34 7.38 -17.16
N ASP A 11 -36.64 7.22 -17.40
CA ASP A 11 -37.45 8.03 -18.32
C ASP A 11 -38.39 8.99 -17.54
N PHE A 12 -38.11 9.22 -16.25
CA PHE A 12 -38.91 9.98 -15.28
C PHE A 12 -40.28 9.37 -14.90
N ALA A 13 -40.75 8.35 -15.63
CA ALA A 13 -41.89 7.53 -15.19
C ALA A 13 -41.41 6.28 -14.43
N ARG A 14 -40.29 5.72 -14.86
CA ARG A 14 -39.71 4.46 -14.38
C ARG A 14 -38.22 4.61 -14.13
N PHE A 15 -37.75 3.99 -13.07
CA PHE A 15 -36.35 3.88 -12.69
C PHE A 15 -35.93 2.43 -12.82
N ARG A 16 -34.77 2.21 -13.44
CA ARG A 16 -34.13 0.90 -13.55
C ARG A 16 -32.72 0.98 -12.97
N LEU A 17 -32.43 0.05 -12.07
CA LEU A 17 -31.11 -0.15 -11.47
C LEU A 17 -30.58 -1.51 -11.93
N THR A 18 -29.37 -1.53 -12.46
CA THR A 18 -28.66 -2.76 -12.89
C THR A 18 -27.36 -2.90 -12.09
N ASP A 19 -27.19 -4.01 -11.38
CA ASP A 19 -25.89 -4.40 -10.81
C ASP A 19 -25.15 -5.30 -11.80
N LEU A 20 -24.06 -4.79 -12.37
CA LEU A 20 -23.23 -5.46 -13.37
C LEU A 20 -22.40 -6.61 -12.79
N ARG A 21 -22.25 -6.71 -11.46
CA ARG A 21 -21.53 -7.80 -10.80
C ARG A 21 -22.40 -9.04 -10.67
N SER A 22 -23.64 -8.87 -10.20
CA SER A 22 -24.61 -9.96 -10.03
C SER A 22 -25.47 -10.20 -11.27
N ASN A 23 -25.42 -9.30 -12.25
CA ASN A 23 -26.27 -9.31 -13.45
C ASN A 23 -27.78 -9.28 -13.10
N THR A 24 -28.14 -8.51 -12.07
CA THR A 24 -29.52 -8.36 -11.59
C THR A 24 -30.05 -6.97 -11.90
N THR A 25 -31.32 -6.91 -12.29
CA THR A 25 -31.99 -5.66 -12.65
C THR A 25 -33.28 -5.49 -11.84
N HIS A 26 -33.44 -4.31 -11.26
CA HIS A 26 -34.65 -3.90 -10.54
C HIS A 26 -35.30 -2.72 -11.26
N GLU A 27 -36.64 -2.70 -11.31
CA GLU A 27 -37.41 -1.63 -11.93
C GLU A 27 -38.56 -1.20 -11.01
N CYS A 28 -38.80 0.11 -10.90
CA CYS A 28 -39.94 0.66 -10.18
C CYS A 28 -40.45 1.95 -10.85
N THR A 29 -41.70 2.32 -10.59
CA THR A 29 -42.22 3.63 -11.01
C THR A 29 -41.71 4.74 -10.08
N LEU A 30 -41.75 5.99 -10.54
CA LEU A 30 -41.40 7.14 -9.70
C LEU A 30 -42.24 7.17 -8.41
N ALA A 31 -43.52 6.82 -8.46
CA ALA A 31 -44.40 6.74 -7.29
C ALA A 31 -43.98 5.66 -6.27
N GLN A 32 -43.28 4.61 -6.72
CA GLN A 32 -42.77 3.54 -5.87
C GLN A 32 -41.34 3.80 -5.38
N LEU A 33 -40.63 4.76 -5.97
CA LEU A 33 -39.21 5.00 -5.73
C LEU A 33 -38.87 5.18 -4.24
N ALA A 34 -39.66 5.98 -3.51
CA ALA A 34 -39.46 6.19 -2.08
C ALA A 34 -39.59 4.90 -1.24
N LYS A 35 -40.42 3.95 -1.69
CA LYS A 35 -40.56 2.63 -1.06
C LYS A 35 -39.44 1.66 -1.43
N ARG A 36 -38.63 2.01 -2.44
CA ARG A 36 -37.51 1.23 -2.99
C ARG A 36 -36.16 1.93 -2.80
N ALA A 37 -36.09 2.89 -1.87
CA ALA A 37 -34.87 3.65 -1.61
C ALA A 37 -33.71 2.75 -1.14
N ASP A 38 -34.03 1.61 -0.54
CA ASP A 38 -33.10 0.56 -0.12
C ASP A 38 -32.25 0.00 -1.26
N TRP A 39 -32.78 -0.04 -2.50
CA TRP A 39 -32.00 -0.48 -3.67
C TRP A 39 -30.81 0.44 -3.98
N PHE A 40 -30.85 1.67 -3.48
CA PHE A 40 -29.85 2.69 -3.70
C PHE A 40 -28.97 2.92 -2.45
N SER A 41 -28.97 1.98 -1.49
CA SER A 41 -28.14 2.04 -0.29
C SER A 41 -26.66 2.27 -0.60
N PHE A 42 -26.16 1.74 -1.72
CA PHE A 42 -24.79 1.92 -2.19
C PHE A 42 -24.39 3.37 -2.50
N LEU A 43 -25.35 4.30 -2.61
CA LEU A 43 -25.08 5.73 -2.74
C LEU A 43 -24.76 6.40 -1.39
N LEU A 44 -25.00 5.70 -0.28
CA LEU A 44 -24.66 6.16 1.06
C LEU A 44 -23.18 5.80 1.33
N GLU A 45 -22.43 6.71 1.95
CA GLU A 45 -20.99 6.54 2.24
C GLU A 45 -20.70 5.37 3.21
N ASP A 46 -21.71 4.96 3.99
CA ASP A 46 -21.67 3.85 4.95
C ASP A 46 -22.60 2.72 4.50
N GLU A 47 -22.28 1.99 3.43
CA GLU A 47 -22.72 0.60 3.46
C GLU A 47 -21.99 -0.04 4.65
N PRO A 48 -22.70 -0.66 5.63
CA PRO A 48 -22.03 -1.63 6.46
C PRO A 48 -21.47 -2.61 5.45
N ALA A 49 -20.15 -2.65 5.31
CA ALA A 49 -19.50 -3.72 4.57
C ALA A 49 -20.22 -4.98 5.04
N GLU A 50 -20.93 -5.66 4.13
CA GLU A 50 -21.45 -7.02 4.40
C GLU A 50 -20.37 -7.64 5.25
N ILE A 51 -20.65 -7.96 6.53
CA ILE A 51 -19.66 -8.45 7.48
C ILE A 51 -18.94 -9.53 6.71
N ALA A 52 -17.76 -9.19 6.18
CA ALA A 52 -17.31 -9.84 4.97
C ALA A 52 -17.19 -11.28 5.37
N GLU A 53 -18.02 -12.15 4.78
CA GLU A 53 -17.96 -13.57 5.09
C GLU A 53 -16.50 -13.93 4.89
N GLU A 54 -15.80 -14.11 6.01
CA GLU A 54 -14.36 -14.07 6.01
C GLU A 54 -13.93 -15.13 5.01
N SER A 55 -13.17 -14.72 3.99
CA SER A 55 -13.02 -15.60 2.84
C SER A 55 -12.45 -16.93 3.32
N LYS A 56 -12.76 -18.04 2.65
CA LYS A 56 -12.21 -19.35 3.07
C LYS A 56 -10.68 -19.32 3.20
N ILE A 57 -10.01 -18.41 2.48
CA ILE A 57 -8.58 -18.17 2.54
C ILE A 57 -8.20 -17.46 3.85
N ASP A 58 -8.90 -16.40 4.23
CA ASP A 58 -8.62 -15.61 5.44
C ASP A 58 -8.84 -16.44 6.71
N ARG A 59 -9.94 -17.21 6.77
CA ARG A 59 -10.20 -18.17 7.86
C ARG A 59 -9.09 -19.20 7.99
N LYS A 60 -8.62 -19.75 6.87
CA LYS A 60 -7.53 -20.74 6.86
C LYS A 60 -6.22 -20.13 7.34
N ALA A 61 -5.93 -18.88 6.97
CA ALA A 61 -4.74 -18.17 7.43
C ALA A 61 -4.79 -17.90 8.94
N ALA A 62 -5.90 -17.40 9.46
CA ALA A 62 -6.11 -17.19 10.90
C ALA A 62 -5.91 -18.50 11.69
N TYR A 63 -6.44 -19.61 11.18
CA TYR A 63 -6.23 -20.93 11.78
C TYR A 63 -4.75 -21.35 11.82
N GLN A 64 -3.95 -21.07 10.77
CA GLN A 64 -2.51 -21.37 10.81
C GLN A 64 -1.76 -20.51 11.83
N VAL A 65 -2.11 -19.23 11.97
CA VAL A 65 -1.52 -18.33 12.98
C VAL A 65 -1.87 -18.81 14.39
N SER A 66 -3.12 -19.25 14.61
CA SER A 66 -3.55 -19.84 15.88
C SER A 66 -2.78 -21.13 16.21
N ARG A 67 -2.59 -22.03 15.22
CA ARG A 67 -1.78 -23.24 15.40
C ARG A 67 -0.32 -22.92 15.74
N LEU A 68 0.25 -21.90 15.13
CA LEU A 68 1.62 -21.44 15.43
C LEU A 68 1.71 -20.94 16.88
N HIS A 69 0.76 -20.10 17.30
CA HIS A 69 0.68 -19.62 18.69
C HIS A 69 0.61 -20.78 19.69
N GLN A 70 -0.24 -21.77 19.43
CA GLN A 70 -0.36 -22.94 20.30
C GLN A 70 0.93 -23.77 20.36
N ALA A 71 1.60 -23.98 19.22
CA ALA A 71 2.88 -24.70 19.20
C ALA A 71 3.98 -24.00 20.01
N LEU A 72 3.97 -22.66 20.03
CA LEU A 72 4.89 -21.87 20.86
C LEU A 72 4.58 -21.98 22.36
N LEU A 73 3.29 -21.99 22.74
CA LEU A 73 2.87 -22.25 24.12
C LEU A 73 3.33 -23.64 24.60
N ASP A 74 3.15 -24.66 23.77
CA ASP A 74 3.56 -26.04 24.07
C ASP A 74 5.07 -26.15 24.26
N ALA A 75 5.84 -25.32 23.53
CA ALA A 75 7.29 -25.15 23.68
C ALA A 75 7.70 -24.27 24.88
N ARG A 76 6.76 -23.88 25.75
CA ARG A 76 6.97 -23.00 26.92
C ARG A 76 7.37 -21.56 26.59
N PHE A 77 7.11 -21.09 25.37
CA PHE A 77 7.23 -19.68 25.03
C PHE A 77 5.92 -18.97 25.40
N ILE A 78 5.93 -18.14 26.45
CA ILE A 78 4.72 -17.63 27.10
C ILE A 78 4.83 -16.15 27.48
N GLY A 79 3.69 -15.54 27.82
CA GLY A 79 3.62 -14.18 28.35
C GLY A 79 3.96 -13.11 27.31
N HIS A 80 4.52 -12.00 27.79
CA HIS A 80 4.77 -10.82 26.96
C HIS A 80 5.67 -11.11 25.74
N ASP A 81 6.68 -11.97 25.90
CA ASP A 81 7.59 -12.31 24.80
C ASP A 81 6.86 -13.03 23.65
N LEU A 82 5.88 -13.89 23.97
CA LEU A 82 5.01 -14.52 22.98
C LEU A 82 4.16 -13.49 22.24
N GLU A 83 3.51 -12.58 22.97
CA GLU A 83 2.64 -11.55 22.40
C GLU A 83 3.43 -10.64 21.44
N VAL A 84 4.60 -10.18 21.86
CA VAL A 84 5.49 -9.35 21.04
C VAL A 84 5.97 -10.11 19.82
N PHE A 85 6.43 -11.35 19.99
CA PHE A 85 6.91 -12.16 18.88
C PHE A 85 5.82 -12.42 17.84
N MET A 86 4.61 -12.78 18.27
CA MET A 86 3.47 -13.02 17.37
C MET A 86 3.06 -11.75 16.62
N THR A 87 3.07 -10.60 17.30
CA THR A 87 2.78 -9.31 16.67
C THR A 87 3.82 -8.98 15.59
N ARG A 88 5.12 -9.21 15.86
CA ARG A 88 6.19 -9.01 14.89
C ARG A 88 6.06 -9.93 13.68
N LEU A 89 5.71 -11.20 13.90
CA LEU A 89 5.45 -12.14 12.82
C LEU A 89 4.25 -11.74 11.97
N LEU A 90 3.16 -11.29 12.60
CA LEU A 90 1.96 -10.81 11.88
C LEU A 90 2.30 -9.61 11.00
N PHE A 91 3.09 -8.67 11.51
CA PHE A 91 3.62 -7.57 10.71
C PHE A 91 4.47 -8.08 9.54
N CYS A 92 5.38 -9.04 9.77
CA CYS A 92 6.18 -9.63 8.70
C CYS A 92 5.31 -10.30 7.63
N PHE A 93 4.26 -11.05 7.99
CA PHE A 93 3.34 -11.66 7.02
C PHE A 93 2.61 -10.61 6.18
N PHE A 94 2.14 -9.55 6.81
CA PHE A 94 1.48 -8.44 6.11
C PHE A 94 2.44 -7.71 5.17
N ALA A 95 3.64 -7.38 5.67
CA ALA A 95 4.69 -6.74 4.89
C ALA A 95 5.12 -7.58 3.68
N ASP A 96 5.09 -8.90 3.81
CA ASP A 96 5.45 -9.84 2.74
C ASP A 96 4.42 -9.89 1.61
N ALA A 97 3.14 -9.71 1.95
CA ALA A 97 2.03 -9.69 0.99
C ALA A 97 1.89 -8.32 0.29
N THR A 98 2.24 -7.24 0.98
CA THR A 98 2.09 -5.85 0.51
C THR A 98 3.34 -5.27 -0.15
N GLY A 99 4.50 -5.91 0.03
CA GLY A 99 5.76 -5.44 -0.53
C GLY A 99 6.42 -4.33 0.29
N ILE A 100 6.07 -4.17 1.57
CA ILE A 100 6.68 -3.16 2.47
C ILE A 100 8.21 -3.32 2.57
N PHE A 101 8.72 -4.55 2.45
CA PHE A 101 10.17 -4.81 2.43
C PHE A 101 10.84 -4.46 1.08
N GLY A 102 10.09 -3.96 0.10
CA GLY A 102 10.55 -3.53 -1.22
C GLY A 102 10.02 -4.41 -2.36
N GLU A 103 9.71 -5.68 -2.07
CA GLU A 103 9.12 -6.63 -3.00
C GLU A 103 8.25 -7.64 -2.24
N ASN A 104 7.30 -8.26 -2.94
CA ASN A 104 6.49 -9.33 -2.35
C ASN A 104 7.35 -10.59 -2.12
N ARG A 105 6.97 -11.37 -1.10
CA ARG A 105 7.60 -12.65 -0.72
C ARG A 105 9.05 -12.56 -0.22
N GLN A 106 9.55 -11.39 0.15
CA GLN A 106 10.87 -11.25 0.75
C GLN A 106 11.03 -12.02 2.07
N PHE A 107 10.07 -11.90 2.98
CA PHE A 107 10.09 -12.63 4.25
C PHE A 107 9.95 -14.13 4.01
N THR A 108 9.04 -14.55 3.12
CA THR A 108 8.95 -15.96 2.70
C THR A 108 10.28 -16.48 2.18
N ARG A 109 10.97 -15.73 1.29
CA ARG A 109 12.29 -16.12 0.76
C ARG A 109 13.36 -16.19 1.86
N LEU A 110 13.31 -15.30 2.85
CA LEU A 110 14.23 -15.33 3.98
C LEU A 110 14.02 -16.62 4.80
N VAL A 111 12.78 -16.91 5.20
CA VAL A 111 12.45 -18.12 5.97
C VAL A 111 12.83 -19.39 5.21
N GLN A 112 12.62 -19.42 3.89
CA GLN A 112 13.01 -20.55 3.03
C GLN A 112 14.53 -20.81 2.94
N ARG A 113 15.37 -19.87 3.39
CA ARG A 113 16.83 -20.09 3.52
C ARG A 113 17.21 -20.86 4.78
N SER A 114 16.32 -20.92 5.78
CA SER A 114 16.51 -21.75 6.95
C SER A 114 16.56 -23.22 6.55
N ARG A 115 17.26 -24.02 7.35
CA ARG A 115 17.36 -25.46 7.17
C ARG A 115 15.97 -26.11 7.26
N ALA A 116 15.82 -27.24 6.57
CA ALA A 116 14.57 -28.03 6.61
C ALA A 116 14.19 -28.50 8.02
N ASP A 117 15.17 -28.65 8.93
CA ASP A 117 14.95 -29.00 10.34
C ASP A 117 14.63 -27.79 11.24
N GLY A 118 14.66 -26.56 10.69
CA GLY A 118 14.30 -25.32 11.37
C GLY A 118 15.24 -24.88 12.49
N LYS A 119 16.37 -25.59 12.71
CA LYS A 119 17.26 -25.34 13.87
C LYS A 119 17.91 -23.96 13.88
N ASP A 120 18.07 -23.35 12.71
CA ASP A 120 18.65 -22.02 12.53
C ASP A 120 17.60 -20.90 12.40
N LEU A 121 16.30 -21.24 12.35
CA LEU A 121 15.24 -20.26 12.11
C LEU A 121 15.16 -19.20 13.21
N GLY A 122 15.33 -19.60 14.48
CA GLY A 122 15.31 -18.67 15.61
C GLY A 122 16.38 -17.59 15.48
N ALA A 123 17.62 -17.99 15.20
CA ALA A 123 18.73 -17.06 15.02
C ALA A 123 18.52 -16.14 13.80
N LEU A 124 17.99 -16.68 12.70
CA LEU A 124 17.67 -15.92 11.50
C LEU A 124 16.62 -14.83 11.77
N LEU A 125 15.55 -15.17 12.51
CA LEU A 125 14.50 -14.23 12.90
C LEU A 125 15.03 -13.18 13.88
N THR A 126 15.89 -13.56 14.83
CA THR A 126 16.56 -12.60 15.72
C THR A 126 17.37 -11.59 14.93
N GLN A 127 18.15 -12.02 13.95
CA GLN A 127 18.93 -11.11 13.09
C GLN A 127 18.02 -10.18 12.27
N LEU A 128 16.94 -10.72 11.69
CA LEU A 128 15.96 -9.91 10.96
C LEU A 128 15.41 -8.79 11.86
N PHE A 129 14.99 -9.14 13.06
CA PHE A 129 14.42 -8.19 14.02
C PHE A 129 15.42 -7.13 14.47
N GLN A 130 16.68 -7.49 14.67
CA GLN A 130 17.74 -6.52 14.94
C GLN A 130 17.95 -5.54 13.78
N VAL A 131 17.82 -5.99 12.53
CA VAL A 131 17.92 -5.11 11.35
C VAL A 131 16.70 -4.18 11.26
N LEU A 132 15.50 -4.70 11.52
CA LEU A 132 14.26 -3.92 11.48
C LEU A 132 14.16 -2.88 12.60
N ASP A 133 14.83 -3.12 13.73
CA ASP A 133 14.89 -2.18 14.87
C ASP A 133 15.90 -1.04 14.65
N GLN A 134 16.69 -1.06 13.57
CA GLN A 134 17.63 0.01 13.28
C GLN A 134 16.90 1.26 12.74
N PRO A 135 17.24 2.46 13.23
CA PRO A 135 16.70 3.68 12.66
C PRO A 135 17.08 3.74 11.18
N ARG A 136 16.10 4.09 10.34
CA ARG A 136 16.31 4.22 8.91
C ARG A 136 17.49 5.18 8.72
N ARG A 137 18.61 4.68 8.21
CA ARG A 137 19.79 5.51 7.95
C ARG A 137 19.33 6.64 7.05
N ALA A 138 19.21 7.85 7.58
CA ALA A 138 18.91 9.02 6.78
C ALA A 138 19.91 9.00 5.62
N PRO A 139 19.48 9.24 4.37
CA PRO A 139 20.43 9.36 3.28
C PRO A 139 21.44 10.42 3.73
N ALA A 140 22.69 9.99 3.97
CA ALA A 140 23.77 10.88 4.32
C ALA A 140 23.74 11.97 3.26
N ASP A 141 23.52 13.22 3.69
CA ASP A 141 23.39 14.38 2.83
C ASP A 141 24.24 14.21 1.58
N ALA A 142 23.59 13.87 0.46
CA ALA A 142 24.23 13.84 -0.83
C ALA A 142 24.70 15.26 -1.06
N GLY A 143 26.01 15.47 -0.87
CA GLY A 143 26.63 16.77 -0.66
C GLY A 143 25.98 17.85 -1.49
N ARG A 144 25.21 18.71 -0.81
CA ARG A 144 24.77 20.00 -1.33
C ARG A 144 26.05 20.78 -1.61
N ARG A 145 26.59 20.62 -2.82
CA ARG A 145 27.64 21.49 -3.34
C ARG A 145 27.05 22.91 -3.26
N PRO A 146 27.63 23.84 -2.50
CA PRO A 146 27.18 25.22 -2.56
C PRO A 146 27.44 25.69 -3.99
N GLY A 147 26.37 26.09 -4.68
CA GLY A 147 26.45 26.58 -6.05
C GLY A 147 27.49 27.69 -6.13
N ARG A 148 28.55 27.47 -6.91
CA ARG A 148 29.39 28.56 -7.42
C ARG A 148 28.48 29.43 -8.28
N VAL A 149 27.95 30.50 -7.70
CA VAL A 149 27.42 31.63 -8.45
C VAL A 149 28.61 32.18 -9.25
N ARG A 150 28.68 31.88 -10.54
CA ARG A 150 29.57 32.58 -11.47
C ARG A 150 28.99 33.98 -11.65
N VAL A 151 29.53 34.94 -10.90
CA VAL A 151 29.34 36.36 -11.20
C VAL A 151 30.08 36.63 -12.51
N HIS A 152 29.33 36.76 -13.60
CA HIS A 152 29.88 37.31 -14.84
C HIS A 152 30.24 38.78 -14.58
N GLN A 153 31.54 39.03 -14.30
CA GLN A 153 32.10 40.37 -14.34
C GLN A 153 31.93 40.93 -15.76
N ARG A 154 31.07 41.94 -15.89
CA ARG A 154 30.96 42.75 -17.10
C ARG A 154 32.26 43.54 -17.26
N GLN A 155 32.96 43.33 -18.37
CA GLN A 155 34.08 44.18 -18.78
C GLN A 155 33.57 45.59 -19.13
N PRO A 156 34.30 46.67 -18.76
CA PRO A 156 33.94 48.02 -19.14
C PRO A 156 34.35 48.31 -20.59
N VAL A 157 33.42 48.90 -21.35
CA VAL A 157 33.58 49.31 -22.75
C VAL A 157 34.57 50.48 -22.84
N ARG A 158 35.71 50.27 -23.50
CA ARG A 158 36.62 51.37 -23.91
C ARG A 158 36.08 52.03 -25.18
N ARG A 159 35.82 53.35 -25.10
CA ARG A 159 35.63 54.24 -26.25
C ARG A 159 36.98 54.82 -26.70
N ALA A 160 37.32 54.63 -27.97
CA ALA A 160 38.11 55.51 -28.86
C ALA A 160 38.21 54.73 -30.20
N GLY A 161 37.78 55.20 -31.38
CA GLY A 161 37.79 56.55 -31.91
C GLY A 161 38.96 56.67 -32.90
N ALA A 162 38.79 56.27 -34.16
CA ALA A 162 39.64 56.70 -35.27
C ALA A 162 39.00 56.35 -36.64
N HIS A 163 38.78 57.39 -37.44
CA HIS A 163 38.42 57.40 -38.86
C HIS A 163 39.42 56.62 -39.74
N PRO A 164 39.02 56.26 -40.97
CA PRO A 164 39.56 57.01 -42.09
C PRO A 164 38.52 57.44 -43.13
N ARG A 165 38.86 58.53 -43.82
CA ARG A 165 38.11 59.15 -44.91
C ARG A 165 38.31 58.39 -46.22
N LEU A 166 37.27 58.49 -47.05
CA LEU A 166 37.18 58.10 -48.46
C LEU A 166 38.19 58.82 -49.38
N ARG A 167 38.55 58.12 -50.46
CA ARG A 167 38.50 58.47 -51.91
C ARG A 167 39.82 58.18 -52.65
N PRO A 168 39.78 58.07 -53.99
CA PRO A 168 38.65 57.77 -54.89
C PRO A 168 38.73 56.37 -55.52
#